data_AF-A0A1M3HXL0-F1
#
_entry.id   AF-A0A1M3HXL0-F1
#
_cell.length_a   1.000
_cell.length_b   1.000
_cell.length_c   1.000
_cell.angle_alpha   90.00
_cell.angle_beta   90.00
_cell.angle_gamma   90.00
#
_symmetry.space_group_name_H-M   'P 1'
#
loop_
_entity.id
_entity.type
_entity.pdbx_description
1 polymer ?
#
loop_
_entity_poly.entity_id
_entity_poly.type
_entity_poly.pdbx_seq_one_letter_code
_entity_poly.pdbx_strand_id
1 'polypeptide(L)'
;MHDQAFHREIDLHVDGGPLMGPPYAKDCIMDHEQRMAAATKVDSERAAKIVRNIEQIGEDGTLAIDVLSERMMKSAVEAISKVAVAPWQVIEVEWAARIVCPEWKMARGVGTGDAWLELTEIGPEDEEGFSWVSVAVGVGPTRLGLELVFRRGLQEYAESAIFDDKLVATLLKLGMMRDDTSSRLFFPIDIQAELLAQGFATNDLGKALLPAGKATEQAITAKAELDRLIGHVRSLATGK
;
A
#
# COMPACT_ATOMS: atom_id res chain seq x y z
N MET A 1 -77.00 -3.72 -10.61
CA MET A 1 -76.25 -3.85 -9.35
C MET A 1 -75.67 -5.25 -9.27
N HIS A 2 -74.48 -5.44 -9.81
CA HIS A 2 -73.40 -6.20 -9.18
C HIS A 2 -72.12 -5.84 -9.94
N ASP A 3 -71.15 -5.41 -9.15
CA ASP A 3 -69.97 -4.65 -9.53
C ASP A 3 -68.78 -5.59 -9.75
N GLN A 4 -67.85 -5.12 -10.58
CA GLN A 4 -66.66 -5.82 -11.07
C GLN A 4 -65.55 -5.94 -10.01
N ALA A 5 -64.69 -6.97 -10.12
CA ALA A 5 -63.22 -6.87 -10.03
C ALA A 5 -62.59 -8.27 -10.14
N PHE A 6 -62.03 -8.64 -11.30
CA PHE A 6 -60.62 -8.45 -11.70
C PHE A 6 -59.61 -9.32 -10.91
N HIS A 7 -59.31 -10.49 -11.48
CA HIS A 7 -58.01 -11.14 -11.34
C HIS A 7 -56.93 -10.22 -11.93
N ARG A 8 -55.93 -9.87 -11.13
CA ARG A 8 -54.63 -9.42 -11.62
C ARG A 8 -53.55 -10.26 -10.95
N GLU A 9 -53.02 -11.22 -11.69
CA GLU A 9 -51.61 -11.58 -11.56
C GLU A 9 -50.80 -10.34 -11.91
N ILE A 10 -49.95 -9.91 -10.99
CA ILE A 10 -48.89 -8.96 -11.29
C ILE A 10 -47.63 -9.82 -11.45
N ASP A 11 -47.32 -10.14 -12.70
CA ASP A 11 -45.98 -10.50 -13.12
C ASP A 11 -45.11 -9.25 -13.02
N LEU A 12 -44.32 -9.14 -11.95
CA LEU A 12 -43.19 -8.22 -11.90
C LEU A 12 -42.00 -8.90 -12.59
N HIS A 13 -42.00 -8.84 -13.92
CA HIS A 13 -40.77 -8.94 -14.69
C HIS A 13 -39.94 -7.69 -14.40
N VAL A 14 -39.00 -7.80 -13.46
CA VAL A 14 -37.91 -6.83 -13.32
C VAL A 14 -36.76 -7.38 -14.15
N ASP A 15 -36.64 -6.82 -15.35
CA ASP A 15 -35.48 -6.96 -16.24
C ASP A 15 -34.27 -6.32 -15.55
N GLY A 16 -33.58 -7.11 -14.73
CA GLY A 16 -32.33 -6.74 -14.07
C GLY A 16 -31.16 -7.36 -14.83
N GLY A 17 -30.72 -6.71 -15.90
CA GLY A 17 -29.47 -7.06 -16.56
C GLY A 17 -28.32 -7.14 -15.56
N PRO A 18 -27.29 -7.98 -15.81
CA PRO A 18 -26.21 -8.18 -14.86
C PRO A 18 -25.50 -6.84 -14.63
N LEU A 19 -25.57 -6.36 -13.39
CA LEU A 19 -24.68 -5.31 -12.91
C LEU A 19 -23.27 -5.87 -13.02
N MET A 20 -22.55 -5.45 -14.06
CA MET A 20 -21.11 -5.65 -14.21
C MET A 20 -20.42 -4.92 -13.06
N GLY A 21 -20.25 -5.61 -11.94
CA GLY A 21 -19.28 -5.25 -10.91
C GLY A 21 -17.86 -5.35 -11.46
N PRO A 22 -16.90 -4.62 -10.87
CA PRO A 22 -15.51 -4.67 -11.29
C PRO A 22 -14.94 -6.10 -11.14
N PRO A 23 -13.93 -6.48 -11.94
CA PRO A 23 -13.44 -7.84 -12.00
C PRO A 23 -12.74 -8.21 -10.69
N TYR A 24 -13.41 -8.99 -9.86
CA TYR A 24 -12.83 -9.56 -8.64
C TYR A 24 -11.70 -10.53 -8.99
N ALA A 25 -10.59 -10.39 -8.26
CA ALA A 25 -9.48 -11.33 -8.18
C ALA A 25 -9.95 -12.79 -8.18
N LYS A 26 -9.38 -13.60 -9.06
CA LYS A 26 -9.89 -14.94 -9.36
C LYS A 26 -9.47 -16.01 -8.35
N ASP A 27 -8.64 -15.70 -7.36
CA ASP A 27 -8.00 -16.72 -6.51
C ASP A 27 -8.09 -16.42 -5.00
N CYS A 28 -9.29 -16.13 -4.47
CA CYS A 28 -9.60 -16.34 -3.04
C CYS A 28 -11.11 -16.31 -2.68
N ILE A 29 -12.02 -16.46 -3.65
CA ILE A 29 -13.45 -16.56 -3.31
C ILE A 29 -13.74 -18.01 -2.93
N MET A 30 -13.84 -18.28 -1.63
CA MET A 30 -14.37 -19.54 -1.15
C MET A 30 -15.72 -19.82 -1.83
N ASP A 31 -15.80 -20.92 -2.58
CA ASP A 31 -17.05 -21.28 -3.24
C ASP A 31 -18.15 -21.58 -2.19
N HIS A 32 -19.40 -21.71 -2.63
CA HIS A 32 -20.51 -21.94 -1.71
C HIS A 32 -20.33 -23.22 -0.87
N GLU A 33 -19.80 -24.30 -1.45
CA GLU A 33 -19.57 -25.56 -0.75
C GLU A 33 -18.43 -25.43 0.28
N GLN A 34 -17.36 -24.73 -0.06
CA GLN A 34 -16.25 -24.40 0.82
C GLN A 34 -16.70 -23.51 2.00
N ARG A 35 -17.55 -22.51 1.74
CA ARG A 35 -18.14 -21.67 2.78
C ARG A 35 -19.03 -22.47 3.73
N MET A 36 -19.87 -23.36 3.21
CA MET A 36 -20.73 -24.23 4.02
C MET A 36 -19.91 -25.25 4.84
N ALA A 37 -18.85 -25.82 4.25
CA ALA A 37 -17.94 -26.72 4.94
C ALA A 37 -17.11 -26.03 6.03
N ALA A 38 -16.76 -24.76 5.84
CA ALA A 38 -16.08 -23.97 6.87
C ALA A 38 -17.04 -23.49 7.98
N ALA A 39 -18.29 -23.12 7.62
CA ALA A 39 -19.31 -22.68 8.57
C ALA A 39 -19.62 -23.74 9.64
N THR A 40 -19.58 -25.02 9.27
CA THR A 40 -19.76 -26.16 10.19
C THR A 40 -18.55 -26.45 11.09
N LYS A 41 -17.40 -25.80 10.84
CA LYS A 41 -16.15 -25.95 11.60
C LYS A 41 -15.81 -24.70 12.42
N VAL A 42 -16.68 -23.70 12.44
CA VAL A 42 -16.43 -22.47 13.20
C VAL A 42 -16.45 -22.80 14.69
N ASP A 43 -15.37 -22.45 15.37
CA ASP A 43 -15.28 -22.48 16.83
C ASP A 43 -16.40 -21.62 17.43
N SER A 44 -17.32 -22.26 18.15
CA SER A 44 -18.51 -21.64 18.70
C SER A 44 -18.19 -20.61 19.78
N GLU A 45 -17.12 -20.82 20.56
CA GLU A 45 -16.68 -19.85 21.58
C GLU A 45 -16.10 -18.61 20.91
N ARG A 46 -15.28 -18.81 19.87
CA ARG A 46 -14.74 -17.70 19.07
C ARG A 46 -15.85 -16.93 18.37
N ALA A 47 -16.82 -17.61 17.76
CA ALA A 47 -17.96 -16.96 17.12
C ALA A 47 -18.79 -16.15 18.13
N ALA A 48 -19.10 -16.73 19.30
CA ALA A 48 -19.82 -16.02 20.36
C ALA A 48 -19.06 -14.78 20.84
N LYS A 49 -17.73 -14.86 20.97
CA LYS A 49 -16.89 -13.71 21.30
C LYS A 49 -16.97 -12.62 20.23
N ILE A 50 -16.87 -12.95 18.95
CA ILE A 50 -16.97 -11.97 17.85
C ILE A 50 -18.34 -11.29 17.88
N VAL A 51 -19.42 -12.07 17.92
CA VAL A 51 -20.79 -11.54 17.92
C VAL A 51 -21.04 -10.59 19.10
N ARG A 52 -20.56 -10.94 20.29
CA ARG A 52 -20.69 -10.09 21.49
C ARG A 52 -19.89 -8.79 21.43
N ASN A 53 -18.85 -8.71 20.60
CA ASN A 53 -17.97 -7.54 20.48
C ASN A 53 -18.09 -6.86 19.11
N ILE A 54 -19.08 -7.21 18.29
CA ILE A 54 -19.12 -6.79 16.87
C ILE A 54 -19.21 -5.27 16.70
N GLU A 55 -19.90 -4.59 17.62
CA GLU A 55 -19.99 -3.13 17.66
C GLU A 55 -18.61 -2.50 17.89
N GLN A 56 -17.92 -2.91 18.96
CA GLN A 56 -16.56 -2.44 19.25
C GLN A 56 -15.58 -2.75 18.10
N ILE A 57 -15.67 -3.94 17.49
CA ILE A 57 -14.84 -4.31 16.33
C ILE A 57 -15.08 -3.34 15.16
N GLY A 58 -16.33 -2.95 14.92
CA GLY A 58 -16.68 -1.96 13.90
C GLY A 58 -16.10 -0.59 14.21
N GLU A 59 -16.29 -0.10 15.44
CA GLU A 59 -15.77 1.20 15.88
C GLU A 59 -14.23 1.26 15.84
N ASP A 60 -13.56 0.23 16.36
CA ASP A 60 -12.10 0.10 16.33
C ASP A 60 -11.59 0.04 14.88
N GLY A 61 -12.33 -0.65 14.00
CA GLY A 61 -12.03 -0.72 12.58
C GLY A 61 -12.08 0.66 11.91
N THR A 62 -13.13 1.44 12.15
CA THR A 62 -13.22 2.83 11.63
C THR A 62 -12.09 3.70 12.17
N LEU A 63 -11.77 3.63 13.46
CA LEU A 63 -10.65 4.38 14.03
C LEU A 63 -9.30 4.00 13.41
N ALA A 64 -9.09 2.70 13.15
CA ALA A 64 -7.88 2.20 12.51
C ALA A 64 -7.73 2.73 11.07
N ILE A 65 -8.81 2.70 10.28
CA ILE A 65 -8.83 3.17 8.88
C ILE A 65 -8.56 4.68 8.80
N ASP A 66 -9.21 5.47 9.65
CA ASP A 66 -9.22 6.92 9.52
C ASP A 66 -8.13 7.56 10.42
N VAL A 67 -8.52 7.87 11.65
CA VAL A 67 -7.79 8.80 12.54
C VAL A 67 -6.42 8.25 12.94
N LEU A 68 -6.32 6.94 13.21
CA LEU A 68 -5.06 6.33 13.61
C LEU A 68 -4.09 6.25 12.44
N SER A 69 -4.59 5.90 11.24
CA SER A 69 -3.80 5.86 10.01
C SER A 69 -3.25 7.23 9.63
N GLU A 70 -4.09 8.27 9.59
CA GLU A 70 -3.67 9.63 9.26
C GLU A 70 -2.60 10.14 10.24
N ARG A 71 -2.84 9.94 11.54
CA ARG A 71 -1.90 10.34 12.58
C ARG A 71 -0.55 9.62 12.45
N MET A 72 -0.58 8.31 12.19
CA MET A 72 0.64 7.52 12.02
C MET A 72 1.42 7.98 10.79
N MET A 73 0.73 8.15 9.65
CA MET A 73 1.37 8.59 8.41
C MET A 73 2.00 9.98 8.56
N LYS A 74 1.31 10.94 9.17
CA LYS A 74 1.87 12.26 9.49
C LYS A 74 3.14 12.16 10.33
N SER A 75 3.11 11.32 11.37
CA SER A 75 4.28 11.11 12.24
C SER A 75 5.43 10.41 11.51
N ALA A 76 5.13 9.57 10.51
CA ALA A 76 6.13 8.96 9.65
C ALA A 76 6.78 10.00 8.73
N VAL A 77 6.00 10.92 8.16
CA VAL A 77 6.53 12.07 7.40
C VAL A 77 7.46 12.93 8.25
N GLU A 78 7.12 13.17 9.52
CA GLU A 78 7.99 13.89 10.45
C GLU A 78 9.31 13.14 10.71
N ALA A 79 9.27 11.81 10.83
CA ALA A 79 10.48 11.00 10.98
C ALA A 79 11.36 11.05 9.72
N ILE A 80 10.76 10.98 8.53
CA ILE A 80 11.44 11.09 7.23
C ILE A 80 12.06 12.48 7.06
N SER A 81 11.32 13.55 7.39
CA SER A 81 11.76 14.94 7.20
C SER A 81 12.96 15.32 8.07
N LYS A 82 13.16 14.63 9.21
CA LYS A 82 14.35 14.82 10.06
C LYS A 82 15.65 14.34 9.40
N VAL A 83 15.57 13.40 8.46
CA VAL A 83 16.75 12.77 7.83
C VAL A 83 16.92 13.16 6.35
N ALA A 84 15.82 13.45 5.64
CA ALA A 84 15.82 13.90 4.26
C ALA A 84 16.24 15.37 4.14
N VAL A 85 17.52 15.63 4.38
CA VAL A 85 18.14 16.96 4.25
C VAL A 85 18.64 17.21 2.82
N ALA A 86 18.93 18.48 2.50
CA ALA A 86 19.41 18.87 1.18
C ALA A 86 20.54 17.97 0.65
N PRO A 87 20.51 17.54 -0.63
CA PRO A 87 19.61 18.02 -1.69
C PRO A 87 18.23 17.34 -1.71
N TRP A 88 17.95 16.40 -0.81
CA TRP A 88 16.67 15.71 -0.75
C TRP A 88 15.57 16.65 -0.27
N GLN A 89 14.36 16.42 -0.79
CA GLN A 89 13.17 17.19 -0.41
C GLN A 89 12.02 16.22 -0.12
N VAL A 90 11.24 16.52 0.90
CA VAL A 90 10.00 15.80 1.21
C VAL A 90 8.84 16.60 0.66
N ILE A 91 8.00 15.94 -0.13
CA ILE A 91 6.75 16.49 -0.68
C ILE A 91 5.62 15.65 -0.12
N GLU A 92 4.79 16.27 0.70
CA GLU A 92 3.54 15.67 1.16
C GLU A 92 2.54 15.65 -0.01
N VAL A 93 1.92 14.49 -0.22
CA VAL A 93 0.78 14.28 -1.10
C VAL A 93 -0.40 13.81 -0.26
N GLU A 94 -1.63 13.86 -0.79
CA GLU A 94 -2.86 13.65 0.00
C GLU A 94 -2.84 12.44 0.96
N TRP A 95 -2.16 11.36 0.59
CA TRP A 95 -2.17 10.09 1.35
C TRP A 95 -0.80 9.58 1.78
N ALA A 96 0.29 10.29 1.43
CA ALA A 96 1.66 9.76 1.54
C ALA A 96 2.74 10.86 1.51
N ALA A 97 4.00 10.46 1.62
CA ALA A 97 5.16 11.31 1.38
C ALA A 97 5.98 10.83 0.19
N ARG A 98 6.43 11.79 -0.62
CA ARG A 98 7.44 11.60 -1.67
C ARG A 98 8.75 12.21 -1.25
N ILE A 99 9.83 11.47 -1.42
CA ILE A 99 11.19 11.92 -1.18
C ILE A 99 11.85 12.07 -2.54
N VAL A 100 12.19 13.30 -2.90
CA VAL A 100 12.72 13.63 -4.23
C VAL A 100 14.15 14.10 -4.15
N CYS A 101 14.93 13.77 -5.19
CA CYS A 101 16.24 14.33 -5.44
C CYS A 101 16.20 15.18 -6.72
N PRO A 102 16.60 16.46 -6.70
CA PRO A 102 16.55 17.34 -7.89
C PRO A 102 17.24 16.78 -9.13
N GLU A 103 18.28 15.97 -8.97
CA GLU A 103 19.03 15.32 -10.06
C GLU A 103 18.24 14.22 -10.78
N TRP A 104 17.18 13.71 -10.15
CA TRP A 104 16.25 12.75 -10.75
C TRP A 104 15.17 13.42 -11.59
N LYS A 105 15.24 14.75 -11.76
CA LYS A 105 14.39 15.50 -12.69
C LYS A 105 15.05 15.64 -14.06
N MET A 106 14.29 15.47 -15.14
CA MET A 106 14.71 15.95 -16.46
C MET A 106 14.69 17.49 -16.51
N ALA A 107 15.65 18.10 -17.21
CA ALA A 107 15.80 19.56 -17.29
C ALA A 107 14.56 20.32 -17.82
N ARG A 108 13.54 19.63 -18.36
CA ARG A 108 12.29 20.23 -18.87
C ARG A 108 11.09 19.36 -18.50
N GLY A 109 10.39 19.73 -17.41
CA GLY A 109 9.14 19.08 -16.98
C GLY A 109 8.58 19.69 -15.69
N VAL A 110 7.25 19.72 -15.56
CA VAL A 110 6.53 20.03 -14.32
C VAL A 110 6.26 18.70 -13.61
N GLY A 111 6.53 18.61 -12.29
CA GLY A 111 6.34 17.38 -11.51
C GLY A 111 7.55 16.99 -10.64
N THR A 112 7.41 15.87 -9.92
CA THR A 112 8.37 15.31 -8.94
C THR A 112 9.67 14.79 -9.55
N GLY A 113 9.73 14.60 -10.87
CA GLY A 113 10.92 14.12 -11.57
C GLY A 113 10.61 12.91 -12.46
N ASP A 114 11.68 12.23 -12.91
CA ASP A 114 11.60 10.94 -13.59
C ASP A 114 11.43 9.79 -12.61
N ALA A 115 11.97 9.96 -11.40
CA ALA A 115 11.87 9.02 -10.30
C ALA A 115 11.78 9.76 -8.96
N TRP A 116 11.19 9.10 -7.96
CA TRP A 116 11.14 9.53 -6.57
C TRP A 116 11.04 8.31 -5.66
N LEU A 117 11.27 8.50 -4.36
CA LEU A 117 10.91 7.48 -3.37
C LEU A 117 9.54 7.82 -2.80
N GLU A 118 8.66 6.83 -2.64
CA GLU A 118 7.31 7.02 -2.10
C GLU A 118 7.09 6.14 -0.88
N LEU A 119 6.64 6.74 0.23
CA LEU A 119 6.16 6.00 1.38
C LEU A 119 4.80 5.41 1.02
N THR A 120 4.72 4.10 0.84
CA THR A 120 3.54 3.47 0.27
C THR A 120 3.36 2.05 0.76
N GLU A 121 2.21 1.49 0.44
CA GLU A 121 1.87 0.10 0.66
C GLU A 121 2.47 -0.78 -0.43
N ILE A 122 3.15 -1.84 -0.01
CA ILE A 122 3.72 -2.87 -0.86
C ILE A 122 2.91 -4.15 -0.72
N GLY A 123 2.38 -4.64 -1.83
CA GLY A 123 1.61 -5.87 -1.89
C GLY A 123 1.14 -6.17 -3.32
N PRO A 124 0.42 -7.29 -3.51
CA PRO A 124 -0.24 -7.61 -4.78
C PRO A 124 -1.18 -6.49 -5.24
N GLU A 125 -1.30 -6.27 -6.54
CA GLU A 125 -2.14 -5.18 -7.09
C GLU A 125 -3.64 -5.34 -6.79
N ASP A 126 -4.09 -6.55 -6.49
CA ASP A 126 -5.47 -6.91 -6.21
C ASP A 126 -5.77 -7.07 -4.72
N GLU A 127 -4.78 -6.81 -3.86
CA GLU A 127 -4.91 -6.88 -2.41
C GLU A 127 -4.55 -5.53 -1.78
N GLU A 128 -5.45 -5.01 -0.96
CA GLU A 128 -5.24 -3.78 -0.21
C GLU A 128 -5.29 -4.08 1.29
N GLY A 129 -4.40 -3.43 2.01
CA GLY A 129 -4.35 -3.42 3.45
C GLY A 129 -5.59 -2.75 3.99
N PHE A 130 -6.12 -3.30 5.06
CA PHE A 130 -7.34 -2.80 5.67
C PHE A 130 -7.20 -1.34 6.16
N SER A 131 -6.00 -0.94 6.59
CA SER A 131 -5.67 0.40 7.08
C SER A 131 -4.15 0.63 6.99
N TRP A 132 -3.68 1.88 7.03
CA TRP A 132 -2.23 2.12 7.12
C TRP A 132 -1.62 1.52 8.39
N VAL A 133 -2.37 1.47 9.49
CA VAL A 133 -1.93 0.80 10.73
C VAL A 133 -1.66 -0.69 10.48
N SER A 134 -2.57 -1.41 9.81
CA SER A 134 -2.35 -2.84 9.49
C SER A 134 -1.19 -3.05 8.53
N VAL A 135 -1.04 -2.17 7.53
CA VAL A 135 0.07 -2.18 6.57
C VAL A 135 1.42 -1.97 7.29
N ALA A 136 1.48 -1.00 8.20
CA ALA A 136 2.67 -0.69 8.99
C ALA A 136 3.14 -1.87 9.85
N VAL A 137 2.21 -2.57 10.50
CA VAL A 137 2.55 -3.71 11.37
C VAL A 137 2.67 -5.04 10.61
N GLY A 138 2.48 -5.04 9.29
CA GLY A 138 2.58 -6.23 8.44
C GLY A 138 1.49 -7.27 8.71
N VAL A 139 0.27 -6.82 9.07
CA VAL A 139 -0.88 -7.72 9.23
C VAL A 139 -1.62 -7.82 7.90
N GLY A 140 -1.61 -9.01 7.31
CA GLY A 140 -2.24 -9.28 6.02
C GLY A 140 -1.19 -9.53 4.93
N PRO A 141 -1.57 -9.39 3.65
CA PRO A 141 -0.67 -9.68 2.55
C PRO A 141 0.27 -8.53 2.19
N THR A 142 0.00 -7.34 2.71
CA THR A 142 0.72 -6.12 2.36
C THR A 142 1.56 -5.60 3.52
N ARG A 143 2.48 -4.69 3.22
CA ARG A 143 3.43 -4.11 4.17
C ARG A 143 3.81 -2.69 3.79
N LEU A 144 4.27 -1.90 4.75
CA LEU A 144 4.76 -0.56 4.50
C LEU A 144 6.17 -0.59 3.90
N GLY A 145 6.43 0.27 2.91
CA GLY A 145 7.74 0.38 2.29
C GLY A 145 8.01 1.79 1.76
N LEU A 146 9.30 2.05 1.50
CA LEU A 146 9.77 3.20 0.77
C LEU A 146 10.17 2.76 -0.64
N GLU A 147 9.26 2.93 -1.59
CA GLU A 147 9.37 2.42 -2.96
C GLU A 147 10.11 3.39 -3.89
N LEU A 148 10.98 2.88 -4.75
CA LEU A 148 11.48 3.62 -5.91
C LEU A 148 10.44 3.62 -7.02
N VAL A 149 9.78 4.77 -7.21
CA VAL A 149 8.74 4.96 -8.22
C VAL A 149 9.31 5.73 -9.40
N PHE A 150 8.93 5.30 -10.61
CA PHE A 150 9.21 6.02 -11.85
C PHE A 150 7.93 6.66 -12.41
N ARG A 151 8.07 7.80 -13.07
CA ARG A 151 6.94 8.40 -13.78
C ARG A 151 6.39 7.44 -14.84
N ARG A 152 5.09 7.55 -15.14
CA ARG A 152 4.37 6.68 -16.09
C ARG A 152 5.11 6.39 -17.41
N GLY A 153 5.71 7.40 -18.04
CA GLY A 153 6.43 7.22 -19.31
C GLY A 153 7.77 6.45 -19.22
N LEU A 154 8.18 6.02 -18.03
CA LEU A 154 9.40 5.23 -17.80
C LEU A 154 9.12 3.86 -17.19
N GLN A 155 7.86 3.51 -16.90
CA GLN A 155 7.50 2.30 -16.16
C GLN A 155 7.99 1.01 -16.84
N GLU A 156 7.70 0.81 -18.13
CA GLU A 156 8.13 -0.39 -18.86
C GLU A 156 9.66 -0.60 -18.83
N TYR A 157 10.43 0.50 -18.93
CA TYR A 157 11.89 0.46 -18.84
C TYR A 157 12.38 0.18 -17.42
N ALA A 158 11.68 0.71 -16.41
CA ALA A 158 11.97 0.48 -15.00
C ALA A 158 11.71 -0.97 -14.61
N GLU A 159 10.58 -1.56 -15.03
CA GLU A 159 10.24 -2.96 -14.81
C GLU A 159 11.34 -3.87 -15.36
N SER A 160 11.74 -3.66 -16.62
CA SER A 160 12.83 -4.42 -17.23
C SER A 160 14.16 -4.27 -16.47
N ALA A 161 14.47 -3.08 -15.95
CA ALA A 161 15.71 -2.84 -15.22
C ALA A 161 15.69 -3.44 -13.80
N ILE A 162 14.52 -3.48 -13.14
CA ILE A 162 14.34 -4.04 -11.79
C ILE A 162 14.48 -5.57 -11.81
N PHE A 163 14.10 -6.24 -12.90
CA PHE A 163 14.31 -7.67 -13.08
C PHE A 163 15.71 -8.07 -13.56
N ASP A 164 16.58 -7.11 -13.90
CA ASP A 164 17.99 -7.41 -14.14
C ASP A 164 18.73 -7.55 -12.80
N ASP A 165 18.92 -8.80 -12.37
CA ASP A 165 19.61 -9.15 -11.13
C ASP A 165 20.99 -8.49 -11.01
N LYS A 166 21.70 -8.25 -12.12
CA LYS A 166 23.03 -7.61 -12.08
C LYS A 166 22.92 -6.12 -11.76
N LEU A 167 21.88 -5.45 -12.28
CA LEU A 167 21.66 -4.03 -12.03
C LEU A 167 21.22 -3.78 -10.58
N VAL A 168 20.36 -4.64 -10.03
CA VAL A 168 19.80 -4.44 -8.68
C VAL A 168 20.60 -5.12 -7.57
N ALA A 169 21.55 -6.01 -7.86
CA ALA A 169 22.29 -6.78 -6.84
C ALA A 169 22.86 -5.92 -5.69
N THR A 170 23.43 -4.75 -5.99
CA THR A 170 23.98 -3.87 -4.94
C THR A 170 22.88 -3.19 -4.13
N LEU A 171 21.77 -2.78 -4.76
CA LEU A 171 20.61 -2.21 -4.08
C LEU A 171 19.99 -3.23 -3.11
N LEU A 172 19.89 -4.49 -3.53
CA LEU A 172 19.45 -5.59 -2.67
C LEU A 172 20.38 -5.78 -1.46
N LYS A 173 21.70 -5.72 -1.67
CA LYS A 173 22.69 -5.77 -0.57
C LYS A 173 22.60 -4.58 0.38
N LEU A 174 22.15 -3.43 -0.09
CA LEU A 174 21.94 -2.23 0.73
C LEU A 174 20.61 -2.26 1.51
N GLY A 175 19.81 -3.31 1.32
CA GLY A 175 18.59 -3.57 2.07
C GLY A 175 17.30 -3.28 1.31
N MET A 176 17.36 -2.96 0.01
CA MET A 176 16.15 -2.97 -0.80
C MET A 176 15.66 -4.40 -0.99
N MET A 177 14.35 -4.55 -1.12
CA MET A 177 13.67 -5.77 -1.52
C MET A 177 13.07 -5.57 -2.90
N ARG A 178 13.06 -6.64 -3.69
CA ARG A 178 12.28 -6.72 -4.93
C ARG A 178 10.99 -7.47 -4.63
N ASP A 179 9.87 -6.91 -5.07
CA ASP A 179 8.63 -7.66 -5.21
C ASP A 179 8.60 -8.25 -6.63
N ASP A 180 8.82 -9.56 -6.72
CA ASP A 180 8.87 -10.27 -8.01
C ASP A 180 7.50 -10.35 -8.70
N THR A 181 6.39 -10.07 -7.98
CA THR A 181 5.04 -10.14 -8.54
C THR A 181 4.63 -8.85 -9.25
N SER A 182 5.04 -7.71 -8.71
CA SER A 182 4.62 -6.38 -9.14
C SER A 182 5.78 -5.52 -9.69
N SER A 183 6.99 -6.08 -9.81
CA SER A 183 8.18 -5.40 -10.36
C SER A 183 8.63 -4.19 -9.53
N ARG A 184 8.38 -4.21 -8.22
CA ARG A 184 8.64 -3.08 -7.32
C ARG A 184 9.97 -3.25 -6.61
N LEU A 185 10.69 -2.15 -6.40
CA LEU A 185 11.95 -2.13 -5.64
C LEU A 185 11.82 -1.11 -4.51
N PHE A 186 11.97 -1.54 -3.26
CA PHE A 186 11.66 -0.70 -2.10
C PHE A 186 12.55 -1.02 -0.90
N PHE A 187 12.69 -0.09 0.05
CA PHE A 187 13.19 -0.41 1.39
C PHE A 187 12.01 -0.81 2.28
N PRO A 188 12.03 -1.99 2.94
CA PRO A 188 10.96 -2.39 3.84
C PRO A 188 10.94 -1.50 5.09
N ILE A 189 9.75 -1.19 5.59
CA ILE A 189 9.54 -0.44 6.83
C ILE A 189 8.79 -1.34 7.81
N ASP A 190 9.53 -2.01 8.68
CA ASP A 190 8.96 -2.93 9.68
C ASP A 190 8.64 -2.19 10.99
N ILE A 191 7.37 -1.83 11.20
CA ILE A 191 6.92 -1.20 12.44
C ILE A 191 6.44 -2.28 13.42
N GLN A 192 7.01 -2.31 14.63
CA GLN A 192 6.59 -3.27 15.65
C GLN A 192 5.24 -2.87 16.24
N ALA A 193 4.25 -3.78 16.17
CA ALA A 193 2.89 -3.54 16.66
C ALA A 193 2.83 -3.05 18.11
N GLU A 194 3.61 -3.66 19.01
CA GLU A 194 3.63 -3.29 20.43
C GLU A 194 4.22 -1.89 20.65
N LEU A 195 5.26 -1.50 19.91
CA LEU A 195 5.81 -0.14 19.99
C LEU A 195 4.82 0.89 19.44
N LEU A 196 4.10 0.54 18.36
CA LEU A 196 3.07 1.40 17.78
C LEU A 196 1.91 1.61 18.77
N ALA A 197 1.42 0.53 19.40
CA ALA A 197 0.38 0.58 20.41
C ALA A 197 0.79 1.45 21.61
N GLN A 198 2.02 1.25 22.12
CA GLN A 198 2.58 2.08 23.19
C GLN A 198 2.66 3.56 22.78
N GLY A 199 3.07 3.85 21.55
CA GLY A 199 3.17 5.22 21.05
C GLY A 199 1.82 5.92 20.93
N PHE A 200 0.76 5.20 20.54
CA PHE A 200 -0.60 5.74 20.60
C PHE A 200 -1.03 6.01 22.05
N ALA A 201 -0.77 5.08 22.97
CA ALA A 201 -1.13 5.21 24.38
C ALA A 201 -0.43 6.38 25.10
N THR A 202 0.83 6.67 24.75
CA THR A 202 1.62 7.77 25.33
C THR A 202 1.57 9.06 24.52
N ASN A 203 0.83 9.06 23.41
CA ASN A 203 0.77 10.17 22.47
C ASN A 203 2.13 10.54 21.83
N ASP A 204 3.07 9.59 21.75
CA ASP A 204 4.41 9.74 21.16
C ASP A 204 4.77 8.54 20.27
N LEU A 205 4.69 8.74 18.95
CA LEU A 205 5.00 7.72 17.95
C LEU A 205 6.50 7.66 17.56
N GLY A 206 7.35 8.49 18.17
CA GLY A 206 8.72 8.70 17.71
C GLY A 206 9.56 7.41 17.65
N LYS A 207 9.45 6.55 18.68
CA LYS A 207 10.17 5.26 18.72
C LYS A 207 9.61 4.24 17.73
N ALA A 208 8.29 4.17 17.60
CA ALA A 208 7.62 3.22 16.71
C ALA A 208 7.96 3.49 15.24
N LEU A 209 8.16 4.76 14.87
CA LEU A 209 8.36 5.21 13.50
C LEU A 209 9.82 5.46 13.11
N LEU A 210 10.78 5.13 13.98
CA LEU A 210 12.21 5.10 13.62
C LEU A 210 12.50 4.30 12.33
N PRO A 211 11.83 3.16 12.05
CA PRO A 211 12.05 2.42 10.81
C PRO A 211 11.83 3.25 9.53
N ALA A 212 10.87 4.19 9.50
CA ALA A 212 10.64 5.04 8.34
C ALA A 212 11.79 6.03 8.08
N GLY A 213 12.33 6.61 9.16
CA GLY A 213 13.55 7.42 9.10
C GLY A 213 14.76 6.60 8.64
N LYS A 214 14.94 5.40 9.19
CA LYS A 214 16.04 4.49 8.82
C LYS A 214 15.99 4.07 7.35
N ALA A 215 14.82 3.72 6.82
CA ALA A 215 14.65 3.40 5.40
C ALA A 215 15.06 4.57 4.51
N THR A 216 14.74 5.81 4.93
CA THR A 216 15.17 7.03 4.23
C THR A 216 16.69 7.23 4.31
N GLU A 217 17.32 7.03 5.47
CA GLU A 217 18.78 7.09 5.62
C GLU A 217 19.49 6.06 4.73
N GLN A 218 18.93 4.85 4.63
CA GLN A 218 19.44 3.82 3.73
C GLN A 218 19.32 4.24 2.27
N ALA A 219 18.19 4.83 1.87
CA ALA A 219 18.02 5.33 0.52
C ALA A 219 18.99 6.47 0.18
N ILE A 220 19.22 7.38 1.12
CA ILE A 220 20.23 8.46 0.97
C ILE A 220 21.63 7.86 0.81
N THR A 221 21.96 6.84 1.62
CA THR A 221 23.25 6.12 1.52
C THR A 221 23.39 5.38 0.19
N ALA A 222 22.29 4.85 -0.33
CA ALA A 222 22.21 4.14 -1.60
C ALA A 222 22.17 5.05 -2.83
N LYS A 223 22.27 6.39 -2.67
CA LYS A 223 22.08 7.36 -3.77
C LYS A 223 22.86 7.01 -5.03
N ALA A 224 24.14 6.68 -4.93
CA ALA A 224 24.97 6.39 -6.10
C ALA A 224 24.48 5.17 -6.91
N GLU A 225 23.93 4.17 -6.21
CA GLU A 225 23.36 2.97 -6.83
C GLU A 225 22.00 3.28 -7.46
N LEU A 226 21.17 4.07 -6.77
CA LEU A 226 19.88 4.56 -7.28
C LEU A 226 20.07 5.44 -8.52
N ASP A 227 21.04 6.37 -8.49
CA ASP A 227 21.41 7.22 -9.64
C ASP A 227 21.80 6.38 -10.85
N ARG A 228 22.54 5.28 -10.65
CA ARG A 228 22.93 4.37 -11.73
C ARG A 228 21.72 3.67 -12.34
N LEU A 229 20.83 3.13 -11.51
CA LEU A 229 19.61 2.47 -11.98
C LEU A 229 18.72 3.46 -12.74
N ILE A 230 18.48 4.65 -12.17
CA ILE A 230 17.68 5.70 -12.81
C ILE A 230 18.32 6.15 -14.13
N GLY A 231 19.65 6.31 -14.16
CA GLY A 231 20.41 6.60 -15.37
C GLY A 231 20.25 5.51 -16.44
N HIS A 232 20.28 4.25 -16.04
CA HIS A 232 20.05 3.12 -16.94
C HIS A 232 18.63 3.14 -17.55
N VAL A 233 17.60 3.33 -16.71
CA VAL A 233 16.21 3.45 -17.17
C VAL A 233 16.06 4.60 -18.18
N ARG A 234 16.71 5.74 -17.92
CA ARG A 234 16.74 6.88 -18.85
C ARG A 234 17.45 6.56 -20.18
N SER A 235 18.56 5.83 -20.15
CA SER A 235 19.26 5.41 -21.38
C SER A 235 18.38 4.53 -22.26
N LEU A 236 17.71 3.54 -21.66
CA LEU A 236 16.78 2.66 -22.37
C LEU A 236 15.64 3.44 -23.03
N ALA A 237 15.08 4.41 -22.32
CA ALA A 237 13.98 5.25 -22.84
C ALA A 237 14.40 6.21 -23.95
N THR A 238 15.67 6.63 -23.99
CA THR A 238 16.17 7.62 -24.97
C THR A 238 16.99 7.02 -26.11
N GLY A 239 17.28 5.71 -26.06
CA GLY A 239 18.06 5.00 -27.08
C GLY A 239 19.52 5.44 -27.15
N LYS A 240 20.05 6.03 -26.08
CA LYS A 240 21.43 6.51 -25.92
C LYS A 240 22.07 5.82 -24.73
#